data_AF-A0A5C1QCN1-F1
#
_entry.id   AF-A0A5C1QCN1-F1
#
_cell.length_a   1.000
_cell.length_b   1.000
_cell.length_c   1.000
_cell.angle_alpha   90.00
_cell.angle_beta   90.00
_cell.angle_gamma   90.00
#
_symmetry.space_group_name_H-M   'P 1'
#
loop_
_entity.id
_entity.type
_entity.pdbx_description
1 polymer ?
#
loop_
_entity_poly.entity_id
_entity_poly.type
_entity_poly.pdbx_seq_one_letter_code
_entity_poly.pdbx_strand_id
1 'polypeptide(L)'
;MKIKYLIIFMFILISLTSCNKTNYSQYIDKESSSKTELNQLFSLIETYTTYSENKFTVMNEIINLLLKDKDGGKLNLFITSYINEHPDDPYNSYYLLNLASYYLNEHLDNFAIQYLHSAVTKYKDLIIRGESTHFKALEVLLDISKESEYKILYYKKLIREHKDRVNKKDVFTGGLGELYYYLGKTLEENEQWEESIEAYKKYLEFEDTVISTKNDVREEIIKKVGFYYSDKKWVVNDLNRLVANVRYAISIRNPALLDKYRAFDFFIINWNSDYADLKSSFPMESNVLTGMSIKSESKLDPMSTDNEAYLAVYGNRWSSSIWFVYPVWYFYFKKVDFPMDPEIHGGWEWAGIFLGEKV
;
A
#
# COMPACT_ATOMS: atom_id res chain seq x y z
N MET A 1 54.00 -50.75 22.40
CA MET A 1 53.22 -49.48 22.29
C MET A 1 52.48 -49.31 20.95
N LYS A 2 52.98 -49.76 19.80
CA LYS A 2 52.37 -49.47 18.47
C LYS A 2 50.99 -50.11 18.20
N ILE A 3 50.66 -51.25 18.81
CA ILE A 3 49.39 -51.97 18.56
C ILE A 3 48.19 -51.33 19.27
N LYS A 4 48.38 -50.71 20.46
CA LYS A 4 47.29 -50.03 21.18
C LYS A 4 46.78 -48.79 20.46
N TYR A 5 47.67 -48.03 19.80
CA TYR A 5 47.27 -46.86 19.01
C TYR A 5 46.57 -47.24 17.71
N LEU A 6 46.88 -48.39 17.12
CA LEU A 6 46.22 -48.89 15.90
C LEU A 6 44.75 -49.26 16.17
N ILE A 7 44.46 -49.89 17.31
CA ILE A 7 43.08 -50.27 17.70
C ILE A 7 42.24 -49.05 18.06
N ILE A 8 42.83 -48.05 18.72
CA ILE A 8 42.15 -46.78 19.03
C ILE A 8 41.85 -46.01 17.73
N PHE A 9 42.76 -45.99 16.77
CA PHE A 9 42.54 -45.33 15.47
C PHE A 9 41.48 -46.04 14.63
N MET A 10 41.39 -47.37 14.70
CA MET A 10 40.36 -48.16 14.03
C MET A 10 38.97 -47.97 14.65
N PHE A 11 38.87 -47.78 15.97
CA PHE A 11 37.61 -47.45 16.64
C PHE A 11 37.11 -46.02 16.31
N ILE A 12 38.05 -45.07 16.17
CA ILE A 12 37.74 -43.69 15.76
C ILE A 12 37.30 -43.62 14.29
N LEU A 13 37.86 -44.47 13.41
CA LEU A 13 37.43 -44.55 12.01
C LEU A 13 36.02 -45.15 11.85
N ILE A 14 35.62 -46.11 12.71
CA ILE A 14 34.28 -46.74 12.66
C ILE A 14 33.19 -45.79 13.20
N SER A 15 33.54 -44.86 14.09
CA SER A 15 32.59 -43.81 14.54
C SER A 15 32.33 -42.70 13.52
N LEU A 16 33.09 -42.64 12.41
CA LEU A 16 32.90 -41.64 11.35
C LEU A 16 32.08 -42.15 10.16
N THR A 17 31.64 -43.41 10.19
CA THR A 17 30.69 -43.98 9.22
C THR A 17 29.30 -44.13 9.82
N SER A 18 28.80 -43.10 10.49
CA SER A 18 27.34 -42.95 10.64
C SER A 18 26.84 -42.28 9.37
N CYS A 19 26.49 -43.08 8.36
CA CYS A 19 25.50 -42.62 7.39
C CYS A 19 24.25 -42.27 8.22
N ASN A 20 24.00 -40.97 8.43
CA ASN A 20 22.72 -40.49 8.93
C ASN A 20 21.66 -40.92 7.93
N LYS A 21 21.09 -42.11 8.11
CA LYS A 21 19.89 -42.51 7.40
C LYS A 21 18.76 -41.69 8.03
N THR A 22 18.14 -40.82 7.25
CA THR A 22 17.10 -39.93 7.74
C THR A 22 15.94 -40.78 8.27
N ASN A 23 15.66 -40.68 9.57
CA ASN A 23 14.62 -41.48 10.19
C ASN A 23 13.25 -40.83 9.97
N TYR A 24 12.54 -41.29 8.94
CA TYR A 24 11.21 -40.76 8.60
C TYR A 24 10.07 -41.24 9.51
N SER A 25 10.33 -42.16 10.45
CA SER A 25 9.28 -42.68 11.33
C SER A 25 8.60 -41.61 12.20
N GLN A 26 9.30 -40.49 12.46
CA GLN A 26 8.75 -39.35 13.19
C GLN A 26 7.64 -38.60 12.44
N TYR A 27 7.58 -38.73 11.10
CA TYR A 27 6.57 -38.08 10.26
C TYR A 27 5.35 -38.95 10.00
N ILE A 28 5.29 -40.16 10.56
CA ILE A 28 4.22 -41.12 10.29
C ILE A 28 3.42 -41.36 11.57
N ASP A 29 2.10 -41.19 11.50
CA ASP A 29 1.25 -41.67 12.60
C ASP A 29 1.22 -43.20 12.64
N LYS A 30 1.33 -43.77 13.84
CA LYS A 30 1.24 -45.22 14.03
C LYS A 30 -0.12 -45.76 13.57
N GLU A 31 -1.17 -44.96 13.70
CA GLU A 31 -2.56 -45.30 13.35
C GLU A 31 -3.01 -44.75 11.99
N SER A 32 -2.11 -44.07 11.25
CA SER A 32 -2.45 -43.51 9.93
C SER A 32 -2.78 -44.61 8.92
N SER A 33 -3.90 -44.42 8.21
CA SER A 33 -4.27 -45.24 7.05
C SER A 33 -3.25 -45.16 5.90
N SER A 34 -2.45 -44.09 5.86
CA SER A 34 -1.46 -43.77 4.83
C SER A 34 -0.05 -44.31 5.17
N LYS A 35 0.11 -44.98 6.32
CA LYS A 35 1.42 -45.42 6.87
C LYS A 35 2.25 -46.26 5.90
N THR A 36 1.67 -47.27 5.26
CA THR A 36 2.41 -48.16 4.35
C THR A 36 2.92 -47.41 3.14
N GLU A 37 2.09 -46.54 2.59
CA GLU A 37 2.39 -45.73 1.42
C GLU A 37 3.46 -44.67 1.72
N LEU A 38 3.32 -43.95 2.84
CA LEU A 38 4.34 -43.00 3.32
C LEU A 38 5.72 -43.66 3.49
N ASN A 39 5.80 -44.86 4.08
CA ASN A 39 7.07 -45.58 4.21
C ASN A 39 7.72 -45.92 2.86
N GLN A 40 6.92 -46.28 1.86
CA GLN A 40 7.41 -46.55 0.51
C GLN A 40 7.92 -45.27 -0.16
N LEU A 41 7.17 -44.17 -0.05
CA LEU A 41 7.55 -42.88 -0.63
C LEU A 41 8.80 -42.28 0.03
N PHE A 42 8.95 -42.40 1.35
CA PHE A 42 10.17 -41.98 2.04
C PHE A 42 11.39 -42.81 1.63
N SER A 43 11.21 -44.12 1.41
CA SER A 43 12.31 -44.94 0.88
C SER A 43 12.66 -44.54 -0.55
N LEU A 44 11.66 -44.16 -1.36
CA LEU A 44 11.83 -43.76 -2.74
C LEU A 44 12.52 -42.39 -2.87
N ILE A 45 12.17 -41.41 -2.04
CA ILE A 45 12.76 -40.06 -2.12
C ILE A 45 14.26 -40.07 -1.82
N GLU A 46 14.73 -40.98 -0.95
CA GLU A 46 16.17 -41.18 -0.67
C GLU A 46 16.95 -41.68 -1.89
N THR A 47 16.31 -42.34 -2.85
CA THR A 47 16.98 -42.84 -4.06
C THR A 47 17.33 -41.73 -5.05
N TYR A 48 16.67 -40.57 -4.94
CA TYR A 48 16.93 -39.41 -5.80
C TYR A 48 17.99 -38.50 -5.19
N THR A 49 19.22 -38.65 -5.69
CA THR A 49 20.40 -37.87 -5.25
C THR A 49 20.44 -36.45 -5.82
N THR A 50 19.63 -36.15 -6.84
CA THR A 50 19.52 -34.82 -7.46
C THR A 50 18.10 -34.29 -7.41
N TYR A 51 17.96 -32.96 -7.47
CA TYR A 51 16.66 -32.30 -7.62
C TYR A 51 16.13 -32.61 -9.03
N SER A 52 15.10 -33.44 -9.11
CA SER A 52 14.48 -33.89 -10.36
C SER A 52 12.97 -33.81 -10.26
N GLU A 53 12.27 -33.79 -11.40
CA GLU A 53 10.80 -33.84 -11.45
C GLU A 53 10.24 -35.10 -10.76
N ASN A 54 10.98 -36.21 -10.81
CA ASN A 54 10.62 -37.43 -10.09
C ASN A 54 10.69 -37.22 -8.57
N LYS A 55 11.78 -36.61 -8.07
CA LYS A 55 11.92 -36.29 -6.65
C LYS A 55 10.81 -35.33 -6.19
N PHE A 56 10.51 -34.31 -6.99
CA PHE A 56 9.39 -33.41 -6.76
C PHE A 56 8.04 -34.14 -6.69
N THR A 57 7.77 -35.06 -7.62
CA THR A 57 6.53 -35.83 -7.65
C THR A 57 6.34 -36.67 -6.39
N VAL A 58 7.41 -37.34 -5.94
CA VAL A 58 7.38 -38.12 -4.70
C VAL A 58 7.20 -37.21 -3.48
N MET A 59 7.91 -36.09 -3.43
CA MET A 59 7.77 -35.09 -2.37
C MET A 59 6.34 -34.56 -2.28
N ASN A 60 5.73 -34.24 -3.42
CA ASN A 60 4.35 -33.77 -3.49
C ASN A 60 3.35 -34.82 -3.02
N GLU A 61 3.57 -36.09 -3.35
CA GLU A 61 2.69 -37.18 -2.89
C GLU A 61 2.77 -37.38 -1.37
N ILE A 62 3.97 -37.29 -0.79
CA ILE A 62 4.16 -37.31 0.66
C ILE A 62 3.38 -36.16 1.31
N ILE A 63 3.51 -34.95 0.78
CA ILE A 63 2.79 -33.76 1.27
C ILE A 63 1.27 -33.98 1.21
N ASN A 64 0.74 -34.52 0.11
CA ASN A 64 -0.70 -34.80 -0.05
C ASN A 64 -1.21 -35.81 0.99
N LEU A 65 -0.46 -36.87 1.25
CA LEU A 65 -0.83 -37.87 2.26
C LEU A 65 -0.80 -37.30 3.68
N LEU A 66 0.22 -36.48 4.01
CA LEU A 66 0.29 -35.80 5.31
C LEU A 66 -0.84 -34.77 5.49
N LEU A 67 -1.22 -34.06 4.43
CA LEU A 67 -2.39 -33.17 4.43
C LEU A 67 -3.69 -33.94 4.67
N LYS A 68 -3.85 -35.10 4.03
CA LYS A 68 -5.04 -35.97 4.18
C LYS A 68 -5.21 -36.49 5.60
N ASP A 69 -4.10 -36.79 6.27
CA ASP A 69 -4.09 -37.25 7.66
C ASP A 69 -4.40 -36.12 8.67
N LYS A 70 -4.52 -34.86 8.21
CA LYS A 70 -4.82 -33.65 9.01
C LYS A 70 -3.86 -33.41 10.18
N ASP A 71 -2.64 -33.91 10.09
CA ASP A 71 -1.61 -33.68 11.10
C ASP A 71 -0.67 -32.55 10.65
N GLY A 72 -1.11 -31.31 10.87
CA GLY A 72 -0.33 -30.12 10.55
C GLY A 72 1.03 -30.04 11.23
N GLY A 73 1.15 -30.66 12.42
CA GLY A 73 2.42 -30.73 13.15
C GLY A 73 3.44 -31.55 12.39
N LYS A 74 3.06 -32.75 11.93
CA LYS A 74 3.93 -33.62 11.13
C LYS A 74 4.22 -33.04 9.75
N LEU A 75 3.23 -32.45 9.09
CA LEU A 75 3.42 -31.76 7.82
C LEU A 75 4.45 -30.63 7.93
N ASN A 76 4.29 -29.76 8.93
CA ASN A 76 5.21 -28.67 9.19
C ASN A 76 6.63 -29.19 9.48
N LEU A 77 6.76 -30.14 10.40
CA LEU A 77 8.04 -30.74 10.74
C LEU A 77 8.72 -31.34 9.50
N PHE A 78 7.98 -32.10 8.70
CA PHE A 78 8.52 -32.71 7.48
C PHE A 78 9.01 -31.67 6.47
N ILE A 79 8.17 -30.70 6.11
CA ILE A 79 8.52 -29.67 5.11
C ILE A 79 9.68 -28.81 5.60
N THR A 80 9.65 -28.34 6.85
CA THR A 80 10.69 -27.47 7.39
C THR A 80 12.02 -28.19 7.57
N SER A 81 12.03 -29.45 8.02
CA SER A 81 13.23 -30.29 8.07
C SER A 81 13.81 -30.48 6.68
N TYR A 82 12.99 -30.84 5.68
CA TYR A 82 13.44 -31.02 4.30
C TYR A 82 14.08 -29.75 3.73
N ILE A 83 13.42 -28.60 3.88
CA ILE A 83 13.90 -27.32 3.36
C ILE A 83 15.23 -26.92 4.03
N ASN A 84 15.39 -27.16 5.33
CA ASN A 84 16.62 -26.86 6.05
C ASN A 84 17.81 -27.71 5.56
N GLU A 85 17.56 -28.97 5.19
CA GLU A 85 18.58 -29.87 4.63
C GLU A 85 18.86 -29.59 3.14
N HIS A 86 17.90 -28.99 2.44
CA HIS A 86 17.93 -28.76 1.00
C HIS A 86 17.55 -27.31 0.62
N PRO A 87 18.28 -26.29 1.09
CA PRO A 87 17.92 -24.88 0.86
C PRO A 87 17.93 -24.49 -0.62
N ASP A 88 18.77 -25.15 -1.42
CA ASP A 88 18.91 -24.90 -2.86
C ASP A 88 17.91 -25.67 -3.74
N ASP A 89 17.03 -26.48 -3.16
CA ASP A 89 15.99 -27.20 -3.91
C ASP A 89 15.09 -26.16 -4.62
N PRO A 90 15.00 -26.19 -5.96
CA PRO A 90 14.21 -25.23 -6.71
C PRO A 90 12.73 -25.26 -6.33
N TYR A 91 12.22 -26.38 -5.80
CA TYR A 91 10.80 -26.57 -5.49
C TYR A 91 10.35 -26.03 -4.12
N ASN A 92 11.27 -25.47 -3.32
CA ASN A 92 11.00 -25.04 -1.95
C ASN A 92 9.88 -24.00 -1.82
N SER A 93 9.76 -23.06 -2.77
CA SER A 93 8.65 -22.09 -2.77
C SER A 93 7.30 -22.80 -2.84
N TYR A 94 7.16 -23.82 -3.69
CA TYR A 94 5.94 -24.62 -3.81
C TYR A 94 5.60 -25.40 -2.53
N TYR A 95 6.59 -26.01 -1.87
CA TYR A 95 6.34 -26.73 -0.62
C TYR A 95 5.84 -25.79 0.48
N LEU A 96 6.42 -24.59 0.58
CA LEU A 96 5.96 -23.56 1.51
C LEU A 96 4.55 -23.04 1.20
N LEU A 97 4.17 -22.94 -0.08
CA LEU A 97 2.79 -22.60 -0.46
C LEU A 97 1.78 -23.66 0.04
N ASN A 98 2.11 -24.94 -0.06
CA ASN A 98 1.23 -26.01 0.44
C ASN A 98 1.10 -25.96 1.97
N LEU A 99 2.23 -25.76 2.67
CA LEU A 99 2.22 -25.60 4.13
C LEU A 99 1.43 -24.36 4.56
N ALA A 100 1.60 -23.23 3.87
CA ALA A 100 0.81 -22.03 4.14
C ALA A 100 -0.69 -22.26 3.89
N SER A 101 -1.05 -22.95 2.82
CA SER A 101 -2.45 -23.28 2.49
C SER A 101 -3.11 -24.12 3.58
N TYR A 102 -2.37 -25.06 4.17
CA TYR A 102 -2.83 -25.78 5.36
C TYR A 102 -3.17 -24.82 6.51
N TYR A 103 -2.24 -23.92 6.86
CA TYR A 103 -2.47 -22.98 7.96
C TYR A 103 -3.60 -21.98 7.69
N LEU A 104 -3.83 -21.58 6.44
CA LEU A 104 -4.98 -20.75 6.06
C LEU A 104 -6.30 -21.49 6.28
N ASN A 105 -6.37 -22.77 5.92
CA ASN A 105 -7.55 -23.60 6.15
C ASN A 105 -7.86 -23.80 7.64
N GLU A 106 -6.82 -23.79 8.48
CA GLU A 106 -6.94 -23.86 9.94
C GLU A 106 -7.14 -22.48 10.59
N HIS A 107 -7.31 -21.41 9.82
CA HIS A 107 -7.46 -20.02 10.30
C HIS A 107 -6.28 -19.53 11.16
N LEU A 108 -5.07 -19.97 10.82
CA LEU A 108 -3.82 -19.69 11.51
C LEU A 108 -2.91 -18.76 10.68
N ASP A 109 -3.43 -17.56 10.36
CA ASP A 109 -2.82 -16.61 9.41
C ASP A 109 -1.36 -16.24 9.73
N ASN A 110 -1.01 -16.09 11.02
CA ASN A 110 0.35 -15.73 11.42
C ASN A 110 1.39 -16.75 10.93
N PHE A 111 1.05 -18.04 10.91
CA PHE A 111 1.94 -19.08 10.40
C PHE A 111 1.96 -19.05 8.86
N ALA A 112 0.80 -18.92 8.22
CA ALA A 112 0.72 -18.80 6.77
C ALA A 112 1.56 -17.63 6.24
N ILE A 113 1.48 -16.45 6.87
CA ILE A 113 2.28 -15.26 6.53
C ILE A 113 3.77 -15.59 6.54
N GLN A 114 4.27 -16.25 7.59
CA GLN A 114 5.71 -16.56 7.70
C GLN A 114 6.20 -17.46 6.56
N TYR A 115 5.42 -18.48 6.18
CA TYR A 115 5.79 -19.41 5.12
C TYR A 115 5.66 -18.77 3.73
N LEU A 116 4.58 -18.02 3.47
CA LEU A 116 4.41 -17.29 2.21
C LEU A 116 5.49 -16.23 2.04
N HIS A 117 5.79 -15.46 3.09
CA HIS A 117 6.87 -14.47 3.07
C HIS A 117 8.21 -15.14 2.73
N SER A 118 8.54 -16.25 3.41
CA SER A 118 9.77 -17.00 3.13
C SER A 118 9.80 -17.55 1.69
N ALA A 119 8.66 -18.03 1.18
CA ALA A 119 8.55 -18.53 -0.19
C ALA A 119 8.95 -17.46 -1.21
N VAL A 120 8.54 -16.20 -1.00
CA VAL A 120 8.78 -15.11 -1.94
C VAL A 120 10.10 -14.37 -1.73
N THR A 121 10.68 -14.38 -0.53
CA THR A 121 11.93 -13.66 -0.23
C THR A 121 13.17 -14.53 -0.22
N LYS A 122 13.06 -15.84 0.05
CA LYS A 122 14.21 -16.75 0.18
C LYS A 122 14.37 -17.74 -0.96
N TYR A 123 13.27 -18.14 -1.61
CA TYR A 123 13.27 -19.21 -2.61
C TYR A 123 12.92 -18.71 -4.00
N LYS A 124 13.33 -19.44 -5.03
CA LYS A 124 13.09 -19.07 -6.43
C LYS A 124 11.60 -19.18 -6.77
N ASP A 125 11.15 -18.32 -7.68
CA ASP A 125 9.81 -18.47 -8.26
C ASP A 125 9.78 -19.69 -9.18
N LEU A 126 8.63 -20.36 -9.21
CA LEU A 126 8.35 -21.51 -10.04
C LEU A 126 7.05 -21.30 -10.80
N ILE A 127 7.04 -21.79 -12.04
CA ILE A 127 5.83 -21.86 -12.84
C ILE A 127 5.33 -23.30 -12.84
N ILE A 128 4.23 -23.54 -12.12
CA ILE A 128 3.60 -24.85 -12.03
C ILE A 128 2.21 -24.74 -12.67
N ARG A 129 1.96 -25.54 -13.72
CA ARG A 129 0.71 -25.50 -14.49
C ARG A 129 0.31 -24.09 -14.98
N GLY A 130 1.30 -23.27 -15.32
CA GLY A 130 1.11 -21.89 -15.80
C GLY A 130 1.02 -20.84 -14.68
N GLU A 131 0.97 -21.24 -13.41
CA GLU A 131 0.86 -20.35 -12.26
C GLU A 131 2.21 -20.11 -11.59
N SER A 132 2.47 -18.85 -11.23
CA SER A 132 3.67 -18.47 -10.48
C SER A 132 3.42 -18.66 -8.99
N THR A 133 4.33 -19.38 -8.32
CA THR A 133 4.30 -19.56 -6.87
C THR A 133 4.43 -18.25 -6.11
N HIS A 134 5.31 -17.35 -6.57
CA HIS A 134 5.51 -16.05 -5.95
C HIS A 134 4.28 -15.18 -6.13
N PHE A 135 3.72 -15.14 -7.34
CA PHE A 135 2.52 -14.37 -7.61
C PHE A 135 1.36 -14.83 -6.71
N LYS A 136 1.12 -16.14 -6.63
CA LYS A 136 0.05 -16.70 -5.77
C LYS A 136 0.26 -16.38 -4.29
N ALA A 137 1.50 -16.48 -3.81
CA ALA A 137 1.82 -16.13 -2.43
C ALA A 137 1.62 -14.63 -2.15
N LEU A 138 2.05 -13.75 -3.07
CA LEU A 138 1.90 -12.31 -2.94
C LEU A 138 0.43 -11.88 -2.92
N GLU A 139 -0.43 -12.48 -3.74
CA GLU A 139 -1.88 -12.24 -3.72
C GLU A 139 -2.47 -12.51 -2.34
N VAL A 140 -2.15 -13.67 -1.77
CA VAL A 140 -2.63 -14.05 -0.44
C VAL A 140 -2.04 -13.15 0.64
N LEU A 141 -0.75 -12.85 0.57
CA LEU A 141 -0.06 -12.00 1.53
C LEU A 141 -0.64 -10.59 1.61
N LEU A 142 -1.06 -9.98 0.48
CA LEU A 142 -1.66 -8.66 0.49
C LEU A 142 -3.00 -8.60 1.25
N ASP A 143 -3.74 -9.71 1.23
CA ASP A 143 -5.03 -9.85 1.90
C ASP A 143 -4.86 -10.06 3.41
N ILE A 144 -4.01 -11.02 3.81
CA ILE A 144 -3.91 -11.46 5.20
C ILE A 144 -2.90 -10.67 6.05
N SER A 145 -1.93 -9.98 5.41
CA SER A 145 -0.90 -9.24 6.17
C SER A 145 -1.49 -7.99 6.80
N LYS A 146 -1.11 -7.70 8.04
CA LYS A 146 -1.54 -6.49 8.76
C LYS A 146 -0.47 -5.40 8.76
N GLU A 147 0.79 -5.79 8.75
CA GLU A 147 1.92 -4.86 8.78
C GLU A 147 2.11 -4.20 7.41
N SER A 148 2.04 -2.87 7.40
CA SER A 148 2.10 -2.04 6.21
C SER A 148 3.48 -2.08 5.54
N GLU A 149 4.57 -2.20 6.31
CA GLU A 149 5.94 -2.38 5.81
C GLU A 149 6.07 -3.60 4.88
N TYR A 150 5.51 -4.75 5.28
CA TYR A 150 5.52 -5.95 4.43
C TYR A 150 4.66 -5.76 3.17
N LYS A 151 3.53 -5.07 3.26
CA LYS A 151 2.70 -4.78 2.08
C LYS A 151 3.45 -3.94 1.05
N ILE A 152 4.25 -2.95 1.48
CA ILE A 152 5.11 -2.16 0.57
C ILE A 152 6.05 -3.09 -0.20
N LEU A 153 6.72 -4.02 0.48
CA LEU A 153 7.59 -5.01 -0.17
C LEU A 153 6.81 -5.85 -1.19
N TYR A 154 5.62 -6.33 -0.84
CA TYR A 154 4.81 -7.18 -1.71
C TYR A 154 4.32 -6.45 -2.95
N TYR A 155 3.81 -5.21 -2.81
CA TYR A 155 3.44 -4.37 -3.95
C TYR A 155 4.63 -4.12 -4.89
N LYS A 156 5.78 -3.71 -4.33
CA LYS A 156 7.01 -3.49 -5.11
C LYS A 156 7.42 -4.76 -5.87
N LYS A 157 7.29 -5.95 -5.25
CA LYS A 157 7.60 -7.24 -5.87
C LYS A 157 6.62 -7.59 -7.00
N LEU A 158 5.32 -7.44 -6.79
CA LEU A 158 4.31 -7.64 -7.84
C LEU A 158 4.55 -6.74 -9.06
N ILE A 159 4.77 -5.44 -8.82
CA ILE A 159 5.02 -4.46 -9.88
C ILE A 159 6.30 -4.79 -10.67
N ARG A 160 7.38 -5.15 -9.98
CA ARG A 160 8.68 -5.40 -10.62
C ARG A 160 8.76 -6.74 -11.34
N GLU A 161 8.28 -7.81 -10.71
CA GLU A 161 8.52 -9.20 -11.13
C GLU A 161 7.32 -9.84 -11.81
N HIS A 162 6.11 -9.30 -11.61
CA HIS A 162 4.87 -9.93 -12.06
C HIS A 162 3.93 -9.01 -12.84
N LYS A 163 4.42 -7.88 -13.35
CA LYS A 163 3.63 -6.91 -14.13
C LYS A 163 2.78 -7.53 -15.25
N ASP A 164 3.33 -8.50 -15.97
CA ASP A 164 2.64 -9.12 -17.11
C ASP A 164 1.48 -10.02 -16.66
N ARG A 165 1.54 -10.55 -15.44
CA ARG A 165 0.48 -11.36 -14.84
C ARG A 165 -0.61 -10.48 -14.24
N VAL A 166 -0.22 -9.38 -13.59
CA VAL A 166 -1.15 -8.37 -13.06
C VAL A 166 -2.05 -7.83 -14.18
N ASN A 167 -1.49 -7.53 -15.36
CA ASN A 167 -2.28 -7.03 -16.49
C ASN A 167 -3.20 -8.08 -17.15
N LYS A 168 -2.98 -9.37 -16.90
CA LYS A 168 -3.73 -10.48 -17.53
C LYS A 168 -4.83 -11.06 -16.64
N LYS A 169 -4.84 -10.75 -15.34
CA LYS A 169 -5.67 -11.43 -14.35
C LYS A 169 -6.59 -10.41 -13.67
N ASP A 170 -7.89 -10.71 -13.59
CA ASP A 170 -8.92 -9.86 -13.00
C ASP A 170 -8.83 -9.69 -11.47
N VAL A 171 -7.72 -10.11 -10.85
CA VAL A 171 -7.54 -10.02 -9.39
C VAL A 171 -7.41 -8.56 -8.94
N PHE A 172 -6.79 -7.75 -9.79
CA PHE A 172 -6.78 -6.31 -9.64
C PHE A 172 -7.63 -5.74 -10.77
N THR A 173 -8.87 -5.37 -10.44
CA THR A 173 -9.80 -4.73 -11.40
C THR A 173 -9.20 -3.53 -12.11
N GLY A 174 -8.24 -2.84 -11.48
CA GLY A 174 -7.50 -1.73 -12.05
C GLY A 174 -6.05 -2.04 -12.46
N GLY A 175 -5.64 -3.32 -12.45
CA GLY A 175 -4.33 -3.79 -12.90
C GLY A 175 -3.15 -3.11 -12.19
N LEU A 176 -2.12 -2.75 -12.96
CA LEU A 176 -0.93 -2.06 -12.43
C LEU A 176 -1.26 -0.70 -11.79
N GLY A 177 -2.23 0.05 -12.32
CA GLY A 177 -2.62 1.32 -11.74
C GLY A 177 -3.15 1.14 -10.31
N GLU A 178 -3.98 0.11 -10.09
CA GLU A 178 -4.48 -0.21 -8.75
C GLU A 178 -3.35 -0.57 -7.78
N LEU A 179 -2.34 -1.31 -8.23
CA LEU A 179 -1.15 -1.59 -7.42
C LEU A 179 -0.36 -0.32 -7.07
N TYR A 180 -0.16 0.59 -8.02
CA TYR A 180 0.53 1.85 -7.75
C TYR A 180 -0.24 2.75 -6.77
N TYR A 181 -1.57 2.79 -6.88
CA TYR A 181 -2.41 3.51 -5.94
C TYR A 181 -2.26 2.97 -4.52
N TYR A 182 -2.43 1.65 -4.33
CA TYR A 182 -2.30 1.06 -3.00
C TYR A 182 -0.87 1.09 -2.47
N LEU A 183 0.14 0.97 -3.33
CA LEU A 183 1.53 1.21 -2.94
C LEU A 183 1.71 2.64 -2.40
N GLY A 184 1.21 3.64 -3.12
CA GLY A 184 1.27 5.04 -2.68
C GLY A 184 0.59 5.25 -1.33
N LYS A 185 -0.60 4.67 -1.15
CA LYS A 185 -1.34 4.75 0.12
C LYS A 185 -0.60 4.08 1.27
N THR A 186 -0.08 2.87 1.07
CA THR A 186 0.66 2.17 2.13
C THR A 186 1.97 2.87 2.45
N LEU A 187 2.67 3.45 1.47
CA LEU A 187 3.85 4.30 1.70
C LEU A 187 3.50 5.53 2.54
N GLU A 188 2.35 6.16 2.26
CA GLU A 188 1.83 7.30 3.02
C GLU A 188 1.54 6.93 4.49
N GLU A 189 0.90 5.78 4.73
CA GLU A 189 0.65 5.24 6.08
C GLU A 189 1.95 4.95 6.86
N ASN A 190 3.08 4.79 6.18
CA ASN A 190 4.40 4.62 6.77
C ASN A 190 5.25 5.90 6.74
N GLU A 191 4.63 7.06 6.47
CA GLU A 191 5.30 8.36 6.41
C GLU A 191 6.43 8.42 5.35
N GLN A 192 6.41 7.53 4.36
CA GLN A 192 7.33 7.51 3.23
C GLN A 192 6.82 8.43 2.10
N TRP A 193 6.71 9.72 2.42
CA TRP A 193 5.98 10.71 1.61
C TRP A 193 6.48 10.83 0.16
N GLU A 194 7.80 10.92 -0.03
CA GLU A 194 8.40 11.10 -1.36
C GLU A 194 8.12 9.88 -2.26
N GLU A 195 8.33 8.68 -1.73
CA GLU A 195 8.05 7.43 -2.44
C GLU A 195 6.55 7.28 -2.73
N SER A 196 5.69 7.69 -1.80
CA SER A 196 4.24 7.69 -1.96
C SER A 196 3.83 8.54 -3.16
N ILE A 197 4.38 9.75 -3.27
CA ILE A 197 4.09 10.67 -4.38
C ILE A 197 4.59 10.12 -5.71
N GLU A 198 5.76 9.48 -5.75
CA GLU A 198 6.23 8.81 -6.97
C GLU A 198 5.33 7.65 -7.39
N ALA A 199 4.84 6.84 -6.43
CA ALA A 199 3.86 5.79 -6.71
C ALA A 199 2.53 6.37 -7.24
N TYR A 200 2.05 7.46 -6.65
CA TYR A 200 0.85 8.16 -7.11
C TYR A 200 1.00 8.76 -8.51
N LYS A 201 2.16 9.34 -8.86
CA LYS A 201 2.42 9.77 -10.25
C LYS A 201 2.35 8.60 -11.22
N LYS A 202 2.91 7.44 -10.84
CA LYS A 202 2.80 6.22 -11.64
C LYS A 202 1.37 5.73 -11.78
N TYR A 203 0.55 5.81 -10.74
CA TYR A 203 -0.89 5.56 -10.84
C TYR A 203 -1.57 6.49 -11.86
N LEU A 204 -1.24 7.78 -11.88
CA LEU A 204 -1.83 8.73 -12.83
C LEU A 204 -1.48 8.45 -14.30
N GLU A 205 -0.40 7.69 -14.59
CA GLU A 205 -0.09 7.22 -15.95
C GLU A 205 -1.13 6.20 -16.48
N PHE A 206 -1.96 5.61 -15.62
CA PHE A 206 -3.03 4.68 -15.99
C PHE A 206 -4.41 5.37 -15.92
N GLU A 207 -4.90 5.87 -17.06
CA GLU A 207 -6.12 6.70 -17.11
C GLU A 207 -7.41 5.93 -16.79
N ASP A 208 -7.49 4.67 -17.22
CA ASP A 208 -8.69 3.83 -17.10
C ASP A 208 -8.78 3.04 -15.78
N THR A 209 -7.83 3.24 -14.86
CA THR A 209 -7.82 2.51 -13.59
C THR A 209 -8.95 2.97 -12.68
N VAL A 210 -9.91 2.07 -12.45
CA VAL A 210 -11.00 2.24 -11.49
C VAL A 210 -10.59 1.59 -10.16
N ILE A 211 -10.61 2.37 -9.09
CA ILE A 211 -10.46 1.86 -7.72
C ILE A 211 -11.85 1.56 -7.18
N SER A 212 -12.18 0.26 -7.07
CA SER A 212 -13.54 -0.22 -6.79
C SER A 212 -14.14 0.25 -5.46
N THR A 213 -13.31 0.69 -4.51
CA THR A 213 -13.72 1.03 -3.15
C THR A 213 -14.06 2.50 -2.94
N LYS A 214 -13.72 3.40 -3.87
CA LYS A 214 -13.86 4.86 -3.66
C LYS A 214 -14.08 5.62 -4.97
N ASN A 215 -15.05 6.53 -4.97
CA ASN A 215 -15.28 7.45 -6.08
C ASN A 215 -14.26 8.61 -6.06
N ASP A 216 -13.99 9.18 -7.23
CA ASP A 216 -13.13 10.37 -7.43
C ASP A 216 -11.67 10.27 -6.90
N VAL A 217 -11.16 9.05 -6.70
CA VAL A 217 -9.76 8.81 -6.25
C VAL A 217 -8.75 9.52 -7.14
N ARG A 218 -8.95 9.49 -8.46
CA ARG A 218 -8.03 10.10 -9.42
C ARG A 218 -7.88 11.60 -9.19
N GLU A 219 -8.99 12.31 -8.97
CA GLU A 219 -8.97 13.76 -8.73
C GLU A 219 -8.25 14.10 -7.42
N GLU A 220 -8.48 13.33 -6.37
CA GLU A 220 -7.76 13.45 -5.09
C GLU A 220 -6.25 13.29 -5.30
N ILE A 221 -5.83 12.27 -6.04
CA ILE A 221 -4.41 12.03 -6.31
C ILE A 221 -3.80 13.12 -7.20
N ILE A 222 -4.53 13.63 -8.21
CA ILE A 222 -4.07 14.78 -9.01
C ILE A 222 -3.82 15.99 -8.11
N LYS A 223 -4.75 16.31 -7.21
CA LYS A 223 -4.60 17.43 -6.26
C LYS A 223 -3.39 17.20 -5.35
N LYS A 224 -3.24 15.99 -4.80
CA LYS A 224 -2.11 15.65 -3.91
C LYS A 224 -0.76 15.78 -4.61
N VAL A 225 -0.61 15.20 -5.80
CA VAL A 225 0.62 15.28 -6.60
C VAL A 225 0.89 16.71 -7.07
N GLY A 226 -0.14 17.43 -7.52
CA GLY A 226 -0.03 18.83 -7.94
C GLY A 226 0.39 19.74 -6.79
N PHE A 227 -0.23 19.57 -5.62
CA PHE A 227 0.15 20.28 -4.40
C PHE A 227 1.61 19.97 -4.05
N TYR A 228 2.06 18.71 -4.10
CA TYR A 228 3.46 18.35 -3.83
C TYR A 228 4.47 19.11 -4.68
N TYR A 229 4.23 19.27 -5.99
CA TYR A 229 5.17 19.98 -6.89
C TYR A 229 4.96 21.49 -7.00
N SER A 230 3.92 22.04 -6.40
CA SER A 230 3.69 23.48 -6.36
C SER A 230 4.76 24.22 -5.53
N ASP A 231 4.91 25.53 -5.74
CA ASP A 231 5.91 26.34 -5.04
C ASP A 231 5.50 26.78 -3.63
N LYS A 232 4.26 26.50 -3.21
CA LYS A 232 3.67 26.74 -1.87
C LYS A 232 3.83 28.17 -1.32
N LYS A 233 4.17 29.14 -2.17
CA LYS A 233 4.51 30.50 -1.71
C LYS A 233 3.33 31.25 -1.07
N TRP A 234 2.11 30.77 -1.27
CA TRP A 234 0.90 31.35 -0.70
C TRP A 234 0.65 30.96 0.76
N VAL A 235 1.34 29.94 1.28
CA VAL A 235 1.15 29.47 2.66
C VAL A 235 1.78 30.46 3.63
N VAL A 236 1.01 30.84 4.67
CA VAL A 236 1.39 31.85 5.66
C VAL A 236 1.15 31.33 7.06
N ASN A 237 2.16 31.35 7.93
CA ASN A 237 2.08 30.74 9.26
C ASN A 237 1.10 31.43 10.23
N ASP A 238 0.77 32.70 9.98
CA ASP A 238 -0.13 33.48 10.83
C ASP A 238 -1.40 33.88 10.07
N LEU A 239 -2.56 33.44 10.58
CA LEU A 239 -3.87 33.71 9.99
C LEU A 239 -4.17 35.21 9.92
N ASN A 240 -3.85 35.97 10.97
CA ASN A 240 -4.16 37.41 11.01
C ASN A 240 -3.41 38.16 9.91
N ARG A 241 -2.15 37.80 9.69
CA ARG A 241 -1.31 38.33 8.62
C ARG A 241 -1.85 37.95 7.25
N LEU A 242 -2.26 36.71 7.04
CA LEU A 242 -2.85 36.27 5.78
C LEU A 242 -4.14 37.05 5.47
N VAL A 243 -5.04 37.15 6.44
CA VAL A 243 -6.29 37.91 6.32
C VAL A 243 -6.02 39.39 6.02
N ALA A 244 -5.06 40.00 6.71
CA ALA A 244 -4.67 41.39 6.47
C ALA A 244 -4.11 41.60 5.06
N ASN A 245 -3.27 40.68 4.57
CA ASN A 245 -2.70 40.74 3.23
C ASN A 245 -3.76 40.60 2.12
N VAL A 246 -4.70 39.66 2.27
CA VAL A 246 -5.81 39.47 1.32
C VAL A 246 -6.71 40.72 1.29
N ARG A 247 -7.08 41.26 2.46
CA ARG A 247 -7.82 42.52 2.56
C ARG A 247 -7.09 43.67 1.88
N TYR A 248 -5.79 43.79 2.14
CA TYR A 248 -4.95 44.83 1.54
C TYR A 248 -4.96 44.72 0.02
N ALA A 249 -4.66 43.54 -0.55
CA ALA A 249 -4.64 43.30 -2.00
C ALA A 249 -5.96 43.69 -2.68
N ILE A 250 -7.09 43.37 -2.05
CA ILE A 250 -8.43 43.76 -2.54
C ILE A 250 -8.64 45.26 -2.45
N SER A 251 -8.31 45.89 -1.32
CA SER A 251 -8.50 47.33 -1.10
C SER A 251 -7.73 48.19 -2.10
N ILE A 252 -6.51 47.77 -2.49
CA ILE A 252 -5.69 48.46 -3.48
C ILE A 252 -5.97 48.00 -4.92
N ARG A 253 -6.92 47.09 -5.09
CA ARG A 253 -7.33 46.49 -6.37
C ARG A 253 -6.17 45.88 -7.16
N ASN A 254 -5.29 45.12 -6.48
CA ASN A 254 -4.10 44.53 -7.09
C ASN A 254 -4.28 43.02 -7.30
N PRO A 255 -4.69 42.57 -8.50
CA PRO A 255 -4.94 41.15 -8.77
C PRO A 255 -3.67 40.30 -8.64
N ALA A 256 -2.52 40.80 -9.10
CA ALA A 256 -1.26 40.07 -9.03
C ALA A 256 -0.79 39.85 -7.58
N LEU A 257 -1.07 40.80 -6.68
CA LEU A 257 -0.81 40.61 -5.26
C LEU A 257 -1.79 39.63 -4.63
N LEU A 258 -3.07 39.67 -5.03
CA LEU A 258 -4.08 38.75 -4.54
C LEU A 258 -3.80 37.30 -4.95
N ASP A 259 -3.33 37.10 -6.18
CA ASP A 259 -2.95 35.80 -6.72
C ASP A 259 -1.80 35.14 -5.95
N LYS A 260 -0.92 35.92 -5.29
CA LYS A 260 0.14 35.37 -4.43
C LYS A 260 -0.42 34.65 -3.19
N TYR A 261 -1.68 34.89 -2.84
CA TYR A 261 -2.33 34.28 -1.69
C TYR A 261 -3.39 33.24 -2.08
N ARG A 262 -3.77 33.08 -3.37
CA ARG A 262 -4.63 31.96 -3.81
C ARG A 262 -3.94 30.64 -3.44
N ALA A 263 -4.69 29.71 -2.86
CA ALA A 263 -4.25 28.31 -2.78
C ALA A 263 -4.13 27.66 -4.18
N PHE A 264 -3.42 26.55 -4.26
CA PHE A 264 -3.26 25.78 -5.51
C PHE A 264 -4.60 25.27 -6.05
N ASP A 265 -5.47 24.75 -5.17
CA ASP A 265 -6.79 24.22 -5.49
C ASP A 265 -7.91 25.21 -5.15
N PHE A 266 -7.63 26.51 -5.33
CA PHE A 266 -8.55 27.60 -4.98
C PHE A 266 -9.93 27.42 -5.62
N PHE A 267 -10.98 27.44 -4.81
CA PHE A 267 -12.35 27.23 -5.29
C PHE A 267 -13.26 28.43 -5.03
N ILE A 268 -14.34 28.51 -5.81
CA ILE A 268 -15.48 29.39 -5.56
C ILE A 268 -16.75 28.57 -5.75
N ILE A 269 -17.53 28.39 -4.68
CA ILE A 269 -18.74 27.55 -4.69
C ILE A 269 -19.87 28.20 -3.88
N ASN A 270 -21.10 27.78 -4.09
CA ASN A 270 -22.24 28.17 -3.26
C ASN A 270 -22.23 27.35 -1.95
N TRP A 271 -22.57 27.98 -0.83
CA TRP A 271 -22.71 27.36 0.49
C TRP A 271 -23.65 26.14 0.48
N ASN A 272 -24.73 26.19 -0.31
CA ASN A 272 -25.74 25.14 -0.39
C ASN A 272 -25.43 24.06 -1.44
N SER A 273 -24.28 24.14 -2.11
CA SER A 273 -23.86 23.10 -3.06
C SER A 273 -23.14 21.98 -2.31
N ASP A 274 -23.42 20.72 -2.67
CA ASP A 274 -22.62 19.61 -2.19
C ASP A 274 -21.18 19.77 -2.72
N TYR A 275 -20.19 19.38 -1.92
CA TYR A 275 -18.78 19.42 -2.30
C TYR A 275 -18.51 18.62 -3.60
N ALA A 276 -19.37 17.66 -3.95
CA ALA A 276 -19.33 16.91 -5.21
C ALA A 276 -19.62 17.76 -6.47
N ASP A 277 -20.28 18.93 -6.33
CA ASP A 277 -20.55 19.86 -7.42
C ASP A 277 -19.36 20.77 -7.76
N LEU A 278 -18.20 20.57 -7.11
CA LEU A 278 -16.91 21.24 -7.40
C LEU A 278 -16.51 21.20 -8.89
N LYS A 279 -17.05 20.24 -9.66
CA LYS A 279 -16.87 20.15 -11.12
C LYS A 279 -17.38 21.37 -11.88
N SER A 280 -18.15 22.24 -11.22
CA SER A 280 -18.71 23.48 -11.77
C SER A 280 -18.10 24.77 -11.18
N SER A 281 -17.02 24.68 -10.39
CA SER A 281 -16.36 25.91 -9.90
C SER A 281 -15.93 26.77 -11.08
N PHE A 282 -16.51 27.96 -11.20
CA PHE A 282 -16.04 28.93 -12.17
C PHE A 282 -14.78 29.56 -11.57
N PRO A 283 -13.58 29.39 -12.16
CA PRO A 283 -12.43 30.14 -11.71
C PRO A 283 -12.72 31.62 -11.96
N MET A 284 -13.12 32.35 -10.93
CA MET A 284 -13.22 33.80 -11.03
C MET A 284 -11.80 34.35 -10.94
N GLU A 285 -11.35 34.92 -12.04
CA GLU A 285 -10.05 35.56 -12.09
C GLU A 285 -9.97 36.70 -11.07
N SER A 286 -8.83 36.86 -10.39
CA SER A 286 -8.69 37.88 -9.34
C SER A 286 -8.71 39.32 -9.87
N ASN A 287 -8.61 39.54 -11.19
CA ASN A 287 -8.94 40.84 -11.80
C ASN A 287 -10.44 41.15 -11.70
N VAL A 288 -11.32 40.15 -11.81
CA VAL A 288 -12.76 40.30 -11.59
C VAL A 288 -13.01 40.58 -10.11
N LEU A 289 -12.36 39.85 -9.20
CA LEU A 289 -12.54 40.00 -7.75
C LEU A 289 -12.07 41.38 -7.25
N THR A 290 -10.88 41.81 -7.66
CA THR A 290 -10.33 43.12 -7.31
C THR A 290 -11.02 44.29 -8.01
N GLY A 291 -11.73 44.04 -9.13
CA GLY A 291 -12.58 45.02 -9.80
C GLY A 291 -13.87 45.33 -9.03
N MET A 292 -14.32 44.42 -8.16
CA MET A 292 -15.52 44.60 -7.35
C MET A 292 -15.27 45.49 -6.13
N SER A 293 -16.30 46.21 -5.70
CA SER A 293 -16.24 46.95 -4.43
C SER A 293 -16.55 46.01 -3.27
N ILE A 294 -15.53 45.33 -2.75
CA ILE A 294 -15.66 44.37 -1.64
C ILE A 294 -15.33 45.05 -0.31
N LYS A 295 -16.19 44.86 0.69
CA LYS A 295 -15.95 45.23 2.08
C LYS A 295 -15.97 43.97 2.93
N SER A 296 -15.03 43.83 3.85
CA SER A 296 -14.99 42.71 4.78
C SER A 296 -15.50 43.11 6.17
N GLU A 297 -16.03 42.15 6.90
CA GLU A 297 -16.24 42.29 8.34
C GLU A 297 -14.94 42.62 9.08
N SER A 298 -15.07 43.20 10.28
CA SER A 298 -13.90 43.54 11.10
C SER A 298 -13.30 42.31 11.80
N LYS A 299 -14.14 41.35 12.19
CA LYS A 299 -13.77 40.12 12.88
C LYS A 299 -14.01 38.90 11.99
N LEU A 300 -13.33 37.80 12.31
CA LEU A 300 -13.66 36.50 11.74
C LEU A 300 -15.04 36.04 12.22
N ASP A 301 -15.68 35.20 11.42
CA ASP A 301 -16.96 34.61 11.74
C ASP A 301 -16.86 33.74 13.01
N PRO A 302 -17.86 33.76 13.92
CA PRO A 302 -17.84 32.98 15.16
C PRO A 302 -17.71 31.47 14.98
N MET A 303 -18.05 30.92 13.81
CA MET A 303 -17.92 29.48 13.52
C MET A 303 -16.52 29.09 13.05
N SER A 304 -15.58 30.03 12.97
CA SER A 304 -14.17 29.73 12.73
C SER A 304 -13.63 28.82 13.83
N THR A 305 -12.81 27.85 13.44
CA THR A 305 -12.15 26.87 14.31
C THR A 305 -10.63 27.05 14.28
N ASP A 306 -9.91 26.19 14.98
CA ASP A 306 -8.45 26.19 14.97
C ASP A 306 -7.83 25.79 13.61
N ASN A 307 -8.63 25.19 12.71
CA ASN A 307 -8.16 24.69 11.40
C ASN A 307 -8.84 25.38 10.22
N GLU A 308 -9.92 26.10 10.44
CA GLU A 308 -10.72 26.75 9.40
C GLU A 308 -11.17 28.13 9.87
N ALA A 309 -11.05 29.14 9.03
CA ALA A 309 -11.50 30.48 9.33
C ALA A 309 -12.31 31.08 8.19
N TYR A 310 -13.34 31.82 8.57
CA TYR A 310 -14.29 32.41 7.64
C TYR A 310 -14.33 33.91 7.86
N LEU A 311 -14.18 34.67 6.78
CA LEU A 311 -14.32 36.13 6.80
C LEU A 311 -15.50 36.54 5.91
N ALA A 312 -16.56 37.03 6.53
CA ALA A 312 -17.70 37.56 5.79
C ALA A 312 -17.28 38.81 4.98
N VAL A 313 -17.71 38.84 3.73
CA VAL A 313 -17.50 39.95 2.81
C VAL A 313 -18.79 40.31 2.07
N TYR A 314 -18.93 41.58 1.74
CA TYR A 314 -20.11 42.16 1.11
C TYR A 314 -19.69 43.04 -0.05
N GLY A 315 -20.48 43.03 -1.11
CA GLY A 315 -20.27 43.89 -2.26
C GLY A 315 -21.35 44.93 -2.45
N ASN A 316 -21.08 45.88 -3.34
CA ASN A 316 -22.14 46.74 -3.86
C ASN A 316 -22.99 45.94 -4.85
N ARG A 317 -24.30 45.82 -4.59
CA ARG A 317 -25.29 45.14 -5.46
C ARG A 317 -25.33 45.68 -6.89
N TRP A 318 -24.81 46.89 -7.12
CA TRP A 318 -24.69 47.51 -8.45
C TRP A 318 -23.36 47.26 -9.16
N SER A 319 -22.37 46.66 -8.48
CA SER A 319 -21.03 46.41 -9.05
C SER A 319 -20.88 45.06 -9.74
N SER A 320 -21.78 44.10 -9.48
CA SER A 320 -21.89 42.85 -10.23
C SER A 320 -23.21 42.14 -9.94
N SER A 321 -23.76 41.43 -10.93
CA SER A 321 -24.99 40.63 -10.80
C SER A 321 -24.87 39.53 -9.75
N ILE A 322 -23.67 39.05 -9.48
CA ILE A 322 -23.45 37.99 -8.49
C ILE A 322 -23.74 38.45 -7.05
N TRP A 323 -23.54 39.74 -6.72
CA TRP A 323 -23.88 40.31 -5.42
C TRP A 323 -25.38 40.51 -5.21
N PHE A 324 -26.15 40.53 -6.30
CA PHE A 324 -27.61 40.54 -6.22
C PHE A 324 -28.15 39.17 -5.82
N VAL A 325 -27.54 38.09 -6.34
CA VAL A 325 -27.93 36.70 -6.05
C VAL A 325 -27.37 36.24 -4.70
N TYR A 326 -26.12 36.57 -4.41
CA TYR A 326 -25.41 36.21 -3.18
C TYR A 326 -24.87 37.47 -2.51
N PRO A 327 -25.64 38.12 -1.61
CA PRO A 327 -25.25 39.39 -1.01
C PRO A 327 -24.12 39.27 0.02
N VAL A 328 -23.91 38.07 0.57
CA VAL A 328 -22.86 37.75 1.52
C VAL A 328 -22.03 36.61 0.97
N TRP A 329 -20.71 36.78 0.98
CA TRP A 329 -19.75 35.70 0.70
C TRP A 329 -18.85 35.51 1.92
N TYR A 330 -18.13 34.39 1.94
CA TYR A 330 -17.13 34.10 2.95
C TYR A 330 -15.80 33.79 2.27
N PHE A 331 -14.77 34.59 2.55
CA PHE A 331 -13.42 34.16 2.25
C PHE A 331 -13.04 33.07 3.23
N TYR A 332 -12.64 31.93 2.67
CA TYR A 332 -12.35 30.72 3.39
C TYR A 332 -10.85 30.51 3.49
N PHE A 333 -10.37 30.40 4.73
CA PHE A 333 -8.99 30.12 5.05
C PHE A 333 -8.93 28.77 5.76
N LYS A 334 -7.96 27.94 5.42
CA LYS A 334 -7.78 26.65 6.10
C LYS A 334 -6.32 26.42 6.42
N LYS A 335 -6.06 25.57 7.41
CA LYS A 335 -4.72 25.06 7.64
C LYS A 335 -4.33 24.06 6.54
N VAL A 336 -3.08 24.16 6.13
CA VAL A 336 -2.43 23.24 5.20
C VAL A 336 -2.07 21.97 5.96
N ASP A 337 -2.67 20.85 5.57
CA ASP A 337 -2.29 19.53 6.05
C ASP A 337 -1.24 18.93 5.11
N PHE A 338 0.03 19.15 5.44
CA PHE A 338 1.15 18.67 4.64
C PHE A 338 2.32 18.15 5.50
N PRO A 339 2.14 17.02 6.20
CA PRO A 339 3.05 16.54 7.25
C PRO A 339 4.49 16.31 6.79
N MET A 340 4.71 16.13 5.47
CA MET A 340 6.05 15.95 4.91
C MET A 340 6.95 17.18 4.98
N ASP A 341 6.38 18.38 5.11
CA ASP A 341 7.14 19.63 5.24
C ASP A 341 6.65 20.40 6.47
N PRO A 342 7.33 20.26 7.62
CA PRO A 342 6.94 20.92 8.86
C PRO A 342 6.94 22.45 8.80
N GLU A 343 7.63 23.07 7.83
CA GLU A 343 7.67 24.54 7.73
C GLU A 343 6.35 25.12 7.25
N ILE A 344 5.62 24.37 6.41
CA ILE A 344 4.32 24.77 5.87
C ILE A 344 3.15 23.99 6.49
N HIS A 345 3.40 22.83 7.09
CA HIS A 345 2.40 22.05 7.80
C HIS A 345 1.77 22.89 8.93
N GLY A 346 0.44 22.98 8.95
CA GLY A 346 -0.29 23.81 9.89
C GLY A 346 -0.23 25.32 9.62
N GLY A 347 0.46 25.76 8.56
CA GLY A 347 0.35 27.10 8.01
C GLY A 347 -1.03 27.34 7.39
N TRP A 348 -1.38 28.58 7.12
CA TRP A 348 -2.68 28.98 6.59
C TRP A 348 -2.62 29.29 5.11
N GLU A 349 -3.69 28.95 4.39
CA GLU A 349 -3.90 29.35 3.01
C GLU A 349 -5.29 29.95 2.82
N TRP A 350 -5.43 30.85 1.85
CA TRP A 350 -6.73 31.30 1.40
C TRP A 350 -7.23 30.29 0.36
N ALA A 351 -8.03 29.34 0.83
CA ALA A 351 -8.42 28.15 0.07
C ALA A 351 -9.60 28.37 -0.87
N GLY A 352 -10.43 29.39 -0.62
CA GLY A 352 -11.55 29.65 -1.51
C GLY A 352 -12.50 30.74 -1.07
N ILE A 353 -13.65 30.75 -1.74
CA ILE A 353 -14.79 31.63 -1.46
C ILE A 353 -16.06 30.80 -1.45
N PHE A 354 -16.82 30.90 -0.37
CA PHE A 354 -18.20 30.43 -0.33
C PHE A 354 -19.15 31.59 -0.66
N LEU A 355 -20.05 31.37 -1.61
CA LEU A 355 -21.09 32.32 -2.00
C LEU A 355 -22.39 31.99 -1.26
N GLY A 356 -23.07 32.99 -0.72
CA GLY A 356 -24.35 32.84 -0.02
C GLY A 356 -24.21 32.97 1.49
N GLU A 357 -25.35 33.28 2.13
CA GLU A 357 -25.49 33.39 3.58
C GLU A 357 -25.43 31.98 4.21
N LYS A 358 -24.72 31.85 5.34
CA LYS A 358 -24.41 30.57 6.00
C LYS A 358 -25.61 29.99 6.76
N VAL A 359 -25.61 28.65 6.88
CA VAL A 359 -26.61 27.81 7.57
C VAL A 359 -26.02 27.20 8.84
#